data_AF-A0A127SX85-F1
#
_entry.id   AF-A0A127SX85-F1
#
_cell.length_a   1.000
_cell.length_b   1.000
_cell.length_c   1.000
_cell.angle_alpha   90.00
_cell.angle_beta   90.00
_cell.angle_gamma   90.00
#
_symmetry.space_group_name_H-M   'P 1'
#
loop_
_entity.id
_entity.type
_entity.pdbx_description
1 polymer ?
#
loop_
_entity_poly.entity_id
_entity_poly.type
_entity_poly.pdbx_seq_one_letter_code
_entity_poly.pdbx_strand_id
1 'polypeptide(L)' 'KASQMPPNTYSPLRKKFPDQDFTITLRELMQYSISQSDNNACDILIDYLGGTSALQKYVRRQGI' A
#
# COMPACT_ATOMS: atom_id res chain seq x y z
N LYS A 1 -2.92 -1.85 12.34
CA LYS A 1 -2.92 -2.28 10.92
C LYS A 1 -4.33 -2.17 10.31
N ALA A 2 -5.39 -2.48 11.06
CA ALA A 2 -6.77 -2.16 10.64
C ALA A 2 -6.96 -0.65 10.35
N SER A 3 -6.40 0.22 11.20
CA SER A 3 -6.45 1.67 11.04
C SER A 3 -5.77 2.22 9.77
N GLN A 4 -4.87 1.44 9.15
CA GLN A 4 -4.19 1.83 7.91
C GLN A 4 -4.97 1.43 6.65
N MET A 5 -6.12 0.76 6.81
CA MET A 5 -6.97 0.31 5.70
C MET A 5 -8.34 0.98 5.79
N PRO A 6 -8.44 2.29 5.50
CA PRO A 6 -9.72 2.98 5.52
C PRO A 6 -10.76 2.33 4.58
N PRO A 7 -12.05 2.43 4.92
CA PRO A 7 -13.14 2.05 4.02
C PRO A 7 -13.26 3.00 2.83
N ASN A 8 -14.20 2.69 1.92
CA ASN A 8 -14.58 3.53 0.78
C ASN A 8 -13.50 3.68 -0.31
N THR A 9 -12.67 2.67 -0.47
CA THR A 9 -11.70 2.55 -1.56
C THR A 9 -11.62 1.11 -2.06
N TYR A 10 -11.08 0.91 -3.24
CA TYR A 10 -10.88 -0.44 -3.78
C TYR A 10 -9.69 -1.11 -3.07
N SER A 11 -9.97 -2.15 -2.28
CA SER A 11 -8.95 -2.90 -1.56
C SER A 11 -9.33 -4.38 -1.36
N PRO A 12 -8.91 -5.28 -2.27
CA PRO A 12 -8.99 -6.73 -2.08
C PRO A 12 -8.36 -7.24 -0.78
N LEU A 13 -7.29 -6.61 -0.30
CA LEU A 13 -6.62 -6.91 0.96
C LEU A 13 -7.55 -6.65 2.15
N ARG A 14 -8.20 -5.47 2.20
CA ARG A 14 -9.19 -5.15 3.23
C ARG A 14 -10.41 -6.08 3.16
N LYS A 15 -10.85 -6.46 1.95
CA LYS A 15 -11.94 -7.45 1.80
C LYS A 15 -11.58 -8.81 2.41
N LYS A 16 -10.30 -9.24 2.30
CA LYS A 16 -9.82 -10.51 2.86
C LYS A 16 -9.67 -10.45 4.39
N PHE A 17 -9.27 -9.31 4.93
CA PHE A 17 -9.07 -9.10 6.37
C PHE A 17 -9.86 -7.87 6.84
N PRO A 18 -11.20 -7.98 6.95
CA PRO A 18 -12.04 -6.85 7.30
C PRO A 18 -11.85 -6.46 8.78
N ASP A 19 -11.59 -5.18 9.00
CA ASP A 19 -11.64 -4.50 10.31
C ASP A 19 -10.89 -5.22 11.46
N GLN A 20 -9.81 -5.93 11.13
CA GLN A 20 -8.96 -6.65 12.08
C GLN A 20 -7.48 -6.43 11.80
N ASP A 21 -6.65 -6.61 12.81
CA ASP A 21 -5.20 -6.64 12.63
C ASP A 21 -4.76 -8.01 12.09
N PHE A 22 -3.76 -8.00 11.20
CA PHE A 22 -3.16 -9.21 10.62
C PHE A 22 -1.68 -8.97 10.33
N THR A 23 -0.92 -10.04 10.12
CA THR A 23 0.46 -9.94 9.63
C THR A 23 0.52 -10.33 8.17
N ILE A 24 1.28 -9.55 7.40
CA ILE A 24 1.51 -9.74 5.99
C ILE A 24 2.97 -9.42 5.69
N THR A 25 3.57 -10.14 4.76
CA THR A 25 4.94 -9.88 4.33
C THR A 25 4.99 -8.69 3.37
N LEU A 26 6.16 -8.04 3.25
CA LEU A 26 6.36 -6.99 2.25
C LEU A 26 6.09 -7.51 0.83
N ARG A 27 6.46 -8.76 0.54
CA ARG A 27 6.19 -9.42 -0.75
C ARG A 27 4.70 -9.48 -1.06
N GLU A 28 3.89 -9.97 -0.13
CA GLU A 28 2.45 -10.07 -0.32
C GLU A 28 1.81 -8.69 -0.42
N LEU A 29 2.25 -7.72 0.39
CA LEU A 29 1.77 -6.35 0.31
C LEU A 29 2.05 -5.74 -1.08
N MET A 30 3.25 -5.93 -1.62
CA MET A 30 3.60 -5.53 -2.99
C MET A 30 2.74 -6.26 -4.03
N GLN A 31 2.47 -7.56 -3.85
CA GLN A 31 1.61 -8.34 -4.75
C GLN A 31 0.18 -7.77 -4.79
N TYR A 32 -0.38 -7.37 -3.65
CA TYR A 32 -1.69 -6.70 -3.59
C TYR A 32 -1.65 -5.34 -4.28
N SER A 33 -0.65 -4.51 -4.01
CA SER A 33 -0.52 -3.19 -4.64
C SER A 33 -0.36 -3.27 -6.16
N ILE A 34 0.53 -4.15 -6.65
CA ILE A 34 0.91 -4.19 -8.08
C ILE A 34 -0.07 -5.03 -8.89
N SER A 35 -0.32 -6.28 -8.50
CA SER A 35 -1.08 -7.22 -9.33
C SER A 35 -2.57 -7.12 -9.13
N GLN A 36 -3.02 -6.59 -8.00
CA GLN A 36 -4.44 -6.43 -7.72
C GLN A 36 -4.86 -4.96 -7.67
N SER A 37 -3.94 -4.00 -7.84
CA SER A 37 -4.22 -2.55 -7.79
C SER A 37 -4.89 -2.12 -6.48
N ASP A 38 -4.53 -2.76 -5.36
CA ASP A 38 -5.10 -2.45 -4.05
C ASP A 38 -4.67 -1.06 -3.55
N ASN A 39 -5.63 -0.17 -3.31
CA ASN A 39 -5.37 1.20 -2.91
C ASN A 39 -4.77 1.29 -1.49
N ASN A 40 -5.28 0.49 -0.54
CA ASN A 40 -4.73 0.51 0.82
C ASN A 40 -3.30 -0.04 0.85
N ALA A 41 -3.02 -1.11 0.09
CA ALA A 41 -1.66 -1.63 -0.01
C ALA A 41 -0.70 -0.60 -0.66
N CYS A 42 -1.18 0.15 -1.66
CA CYS A 42 -0.42 1.24 -2.28
C CYS A 42 -0.04 2.31 -1.24
N ASP A 43 -1.03 2.83 -0.50
CA ASP A 43 -0.81 3.90 0.48
C ASP A 43 0.12 3.44 1.61
N ILE A 44 -0.04 2.21 2.11
CA ILE A 44 0.86 1.63 3.12
C ILE A 44 2.31 1.57 2.60
N LEU A 45 2.52 1.22 1.33
CA LEU A 45 3.87 1.19 0.73
C LEU A 45 4.44 2.60 0.55
N ILE A 46 3.61 3.57 0.13
CA ILE A 46 4.02 4.98 -0.01
C ILE A 46 4.45 5.53 1.35
N ASP A 47 3.65 5.30 2.40
CA ASP A 47 3.96 5.74 3.75
C ASP A 47 5.25 5.08 4.28
N TYR A 48 5.41 3.78 4.03
CA TYR A 48 6.64 3.04 4.38
C TYR A 48 7.89 3.62 3.69
N LEU A 49 7.76 4.15 2.47
CA LEU A 49 8.84 4.80 1.73
C LEU A 49 9.11 6.25 2.16
N GLY A 50 8.35 6.79 3.12
CA GLY A 50 8.48 8.18 3.57
C GLY A 50 7.57 9.17 2.84
N GLY A 51 6.46 8.68 2.27
CA GLY A 51 5.43 9.48 1.62
C GLY A 51 5.72 9.81 0.16
N THR A 52 4.75 10.46 -0.48
CA THR A 52 4.78 10.77 -1.93
C THR A 52 5.98 11.64 -2.33
N SER A 53 6.45 12.54 -1.46
CA SER A 53 7.63 13.38 -1.74
C SER A 53 8.91 12.56 -1.85
N ALA A 54 9.10 11.55 -0.99
CA ALA A 54 10.24 10.65 -1.06
C ALA A 54 10.20 9.80 -2.34
N LEU A 55 9.01 9.29 -2.69
CA LEU A 55 8.79 8.55 -3.92
C LEU A 55 9.06 9.42 -5.17
N GLN A 56 8.53 10.64 -5.22
CA GLN A 56 8.75 11.56 -6.35
C GLN A 56 10.23 11.93 -6.49
N LYS A 57 10.93 12.15 -5.38
CA LYS A 57 12.38 12.41 -5.38
C LYS A 57 13.16 11.22 -5.93
N TYR A 58 12.75 9.99 -5.61
CA TYR A 58 13.36 8.79 -6.16
C TYR A 58 13.14 8.69 -7.68
N VAL A 59 11.92 8.89 -8.16
CA VAL A 59 11.59 8.84 -9.60
C VAL A 59 12.39 9.89 -10.39
N ARG A 60 12.43 11.14 -9.92
CA ARG A 60 13.22 12.21 -10.56
C ARG A 60 14.71 11.89 -10.67
N ARG A 61 15.27 11.18 -9.69
CA ARG A 61 16.67 10.73 -9.71
C ARG A 61 16.95 9.67 -10.78
N GLN A 62 15.92 8.99 -11.30
CA GLN A 62 16.04 8.05 -12.41
C GLN A 62 15.96 8.73 -13.79
N GLY A 63 15.82 10.06 -13.84
CA GLY A 63 15.71 10.81 -15.10
C GLY A 63 14.32 10.80 -15.73
N ILE A 64 13.29 10.45 -14.95
CA ILE A 64 11.86 10.50 -15.33
C ILE A 64 11.23 11.78 -14.78
#